data_AF-A0A821CPW0-F1
#
_entry.id   AF-A0A821CPW0-F1
#
_cell.length_a   1.000
_cell.length_b   1.000
_cell.length_c   1.000
_cell.angle_alpha   90.00
_cell.angle_beta   90.00
_cell.angle_gamma   90.00
#
_symmetry.space_group_name_H-M   'P 1'
#
loop_
_entity.id
_entity.type
_entity.pdbx_description
1 polymer ?
#
loop_
_entity_poly.entity_id
_entity_poly.type
_entity_poly.pdbx_seq_one_letter_code
_entity_poly.pdbx_strand_id
1 'polypeptide(L)'
;MHPSGPFFTLNGKEYQQALALYPELADDVDDVTYVEKTVTGSINVGYDSYFDNSTILAQFERLFKLLQFKSEFKNHNIEVIVDNATTHTAKPYSLSDFDCFFKSGRNNGLPKGLLEINKDLNVKLPPKVKLEQLRQILANHPAFKVVSLI
;
A
#
# COMPACT_ATOMS: atom_id res chain seq x y z
N MET A 1 8.08 17.73 -14.40
CA MET A 1 7.43 18.32 -13.22
C MET A 1 6.03 17.73 -13.12
N HIS A 2 5.80 16.82 -12.17
CA HIS A 2 4.45 16.28 -11.95
C HIS A 2 3.65 17.32 -11.14
N PRO A 3 2.40 17.66 -11.52
CA PRO A 3 1.62 18.75 -10.94
C PRO A 3 0.90 18.34 -9.65
N SER A 4 1.54 17.53 -8.81
CA SER A 4 0.95 17.07 -7.56
C SER A 4 1.20 18.13 -6.50
N GLY A 5 0.25 19.03 -6.29
CA GLY A 5 0.25 19.87 -5.09
C GLY A 5 0.20 19.01 -3.81
N PRO A 6 0.41 19.61 -2.63
CA PRO A 6 0.31 18.89 -1.37
C PRO A 6 -1.08 18.25 -1.21
N PHE A 7 -1.14 17.06 -0.61
CA PHE A 7 -2.39 16.30 -0.46
C PHE A 7 -3.47 17.11 0.25
N PHE A 8 -3.12 17.74 1.36
CA PHE A 8 -3.82 18.88 1.94
C PHE A 8 -2.85 19.75 2.74
N THR A 9 -3.24 20.99 3.01
CA THR A 9 -2.47 21.90 3.87
C THR A 9 -3.36 22.42 5.00
N LEU A 10 -2.85 22.39 6.22
CA LEU A 10 -3.48 23.06 7.35
C LEU A 10 -3.32 24.58 7.20
N ASN A 11 -4.36 25.34 7.53
CA ASN A 11 -4.20 26.79 7.67
C ASN A 11 -3.38 27.13 8.92
N GLY A 12 -2.97 28.40 9.06
CA GLY A 12 -2.08 28.81 10.16
C GLY A 12 -2.64 28.52 11.55
N LYS A 13 -3.96 28.65 11.75
CA LYS A 13 -4.61 28.36 13.03
C LYS A 13 -4.67 26.85 13.31
N GLU A 14 -5.08 26.07 12.32
CA GLU A 14 -5.11 24.60 12.42
C GLU A 14 -3.72 24.05 12.73
N TYR A 15 -2.67 24.56 12.07
CA TYR A 15 -1.30 24.10 12.28
C TYR A 15 -0.74 24.51 13.65
N GLN A 16 -1.05 25.71 14.15
CA GLN A 16 -0.67 26.09 15.52
C GLN A 16 -1.33 25.19 16.58
N GLN A 17 -2.60 24.81 16.36
CA GLN A 17 -3.26 23.85 17.24
C GLN A 17 -2.62 22.47 17.16
N ALA A 18 -2.23 22.03 15.96
CA ALA A 18 -1.51 20.78 15.77
C ALA A 18 -0.15 20.77 16.49
N LEU A 19 0.65 21.82 16.33
CA LEU A 19 1.97 21.95 17.00
C LEU A 19 1.87 22.05 18.52
N ALA A 20 0.79 22.63 19.05
CA ALA A 20 0.58 22.69 20.49
C ALA A 20 0.36 21.29 21.10
N LEU A 21 -0.19 20.34 20.34
CA LEU A 21 -0.45 18.98 20.78
C LEU A 21 0.65 17.99 20.36
N TYR A 22 1.27 18.23 19.20
CA TYR A 22 2.28 17.39 18.58
C TYR A 22 3.46 18.27 18.09
N PRO A 23 4.33 18.73 18.99
CA PRO A 23 5.45 19.61 18.64
C PRO A 23 6.39 19.02 17.58
N GLU A 24 6.51 17.69 17.55
CA GLU A 24 7.34 16.94 16.59
C GLU A 24 6.88 17.09 15.13
N LEU A 25 5.69 17.64 14.88
CA LEU A 25 5.23 17.95 13.52
C LEU A 25 6.03 19.09 12.86
N ALA A 26 6.80 19.86 13.65
CA ALA A 26 7.72 20.88 13.16
C ALA A 26 9.00 20.29 12.54
N ASP A 27 9.33 19.05 12.91
CA ASP A 27 10.56 18.40 12.51
C ASP A 27 10.34 17.50 11.29
N ASP A 28 11.40 17.32 10.53
CA ASP A 28 11.51 16.24 9.55
C ASP A 28 11.77 14.91 10.27
N VAL A 29 11.39 13.80 9.63
CA VAL A 29 11.59 12.46 10.20
C VAL A 29 12.50 11.66 9.26
N ASP A 30 13.61 11.18 9.81
CA ASP A 30 14.63 10.40 9.10
C ASP A 30 15.05 11.07 7.77
N ASP A 31 14.88 10.37 6.64
CA ASP A 31 15.21 10.85 5.29
C ASP A 31 14.03 11.55 4.58
N VAL A 32 12.92 11.80 5.30
CA VAL A 32 11.72 12.44 4.75
C VAL A 32 11.71 13.93 5.09
N THR A 33 11.83 14.75 4.06
CA THR A 33 11.61 16.19 4.14
C THR A 33 10.14 16.50 3.88
N TYR A 34 9.45 17.08 4.85
CA TYR A 34 8.04 17.44 4.70
C TYR A 34 7.85 18.86 4.16
N VAL A 35 6.88 19.02 3.29
CA VAL A 35 6.38 20.36 2.95
C VAL A 35 5.65 20.93 4.17
N GLU A 36 5.84 22.22 4.42
CA GLU A 36 5.32 22.88 5.63
C GLU A 36 3.79 22.71 5.74
N LYS A 37 3.30 22.45 6.97
CA LYS A 37 1.86 22.34 7.29
C LYS A 37 1.11 21.24 6.52
N THR A 38 1.82 20.25 5.98
CA THR A 38 1.23 19.13 5.24
C THR A 38 1.87 17.79 5.62
N VAL A 39 1.18 16.73 5.20
CA VAL A 39 1.65 15.34 5.22
C VAL A 39 2.54 15.02 4.02
N THR A 40 2.51 15.83 2.96
CA THR A 40 3.31 15.60 1.76
C THR A 40 4.79 15.73 2.09
N GLY A 41 5.49 14.60 2.08
CA GLY A 41 6.93 14.51 2.24
C GLY A 41 7.61 13.96 0.99
N SER A 42 8.88 14.32 0.82
CA SER A 42 9.76 13.83 -0.23
C SER A 42 10.98 13.17 0.38
N ILE A 43 11.42 12.07 -0.21
CA ILE A 43 12.70 11.45 0.12
C ILE A 43 13.78 12.08 -0.77
N ASN A 44 14.93 12.42 -0.17
CA ASN A 44 16.07 12.93 -0.91
C ASN A 44 16.75 11.81 -1.71
N VAL A 45 16.57 11.81 -3.03
CA VAL A 45 17.17 10.83 -3.95
C VAL A 45 18.67 11.07 -4.03
N GLY A 46 19.47 10.24 -3.35
CA GLY A 46 20.93 10.39 -3.27
C GLY A 46 21.58 9.56 -2.17
N TYR A 47 20.80 9.12 -1.19
CA TYR A 47 21.14 8.07 -0.23
C TYR A 47 20.43 6.76 -0.62
N ASP A 48 20.80 5.64 -0.01
CA ASP A 48 20.17 4.31 -0.22
C ASP A 48 18.77 4.28 0.45
N SER A 49 17.97 5.29 0.12
CA SER A 49 16.74 5.67 0.80
C SER A 49 15.58 4.96 0.11
N TYR A 50 15.36 3.73 0.53
CA TYR A 50 14.15 2.98 0.21
C TYR A 50 13.03 3.38 1.17
N PHE A 51 11.78 3.48 0.69
CA PHE A 51 10.61 3.64 1.57
C PHE A 51 10.44 2.35 2.39
N ASP A 52 11.05 2.30 3.55
CA ASP A 52 10.89 1.19 4.47
C ASP A 52 9.63 1.34 5.34
N ASN A 53 9.34 0.31 6.14
CA ASN A 53 8.13 0.28 6.95
C ASN A 53 8.09 1.43 7.97
N SER A 54 9.25 1.84 8.51
CA SER A 54 9.39 2.96 9.45
C SER A 54 8.98 4.27 8.78
N THR A 55 9.50 4.51 7.59
CA THR A 55 9.24 5.73 6.82
C THR A 55 7.75 5.85 6.50
N ILE A 56 7.12 4.74 6.12
CA ILE A 56 5.69 4.70 5.81
C ILE A 56 4.84 4.89 7.07
N LEU A 57 5.19 4.24 8.17
CA LEU A 57 4.50 4.42 9.44
C LEU A 57 4.57 5.87 9.91
N ALA A 58 5.74 6.51 9.83
CA ALA A 58 5.91 7.92 10.16
C ALA A 58 5.01 8.84 9.32
N GLN A 59 4.86 8.57 8.02
CA GLN A 59 3.95 9.32 7.16
C GLN A 59 2.49 9.12 7.54
N PHE A 60 2.06 7.89 7.88
CA PHE A 60 0.70 7.63 8.36
C PHE A 60 0.42 8.28 9.70
N GLU A 61 1.36 8.23 10.64
CA GLU A 61 1.22 8.91 11.92
C GLU A 61 1.07 10.42 11.73
N ARG A 62 1.91 11.03 10.88
CA ARG A 62 1.79 12.45 10.52
C ARG A 62 0.44 12.74 9.87
N LEU A 63 -0.03 11.88 8.96
CA LEU A 63 -1.33 12.00 8.30
C LEU A 63 -2.45 12.07 9.35
N PHE A 64 -2.52 11.09 10.25
CA PHE A 64 -3.59 11.00 11.24
C PHE A 64 -3.51 12.09 12.31
N LYS A 65 -2.31 12.58 12.66
CA LYS A 65 -2.15 13.75 13.54
C LYS A 65 -2.70 15.01 12.88
N LEU A 66 -2.34 15.28 11.63
CA LEU A 66 -2.78 16.48 10.92
C LEU A 66 -4.27 16.44 10.54
N LEU A 67 -4.82 15.27 10.18
CA LEU A 67 -6.23 15.10 9.83
C LEU A 67 -7.18 15.54 10.94
N GLN A 68 -6.79 15.40 12.21
CA GLN A 68 -7.60 15.81 13.37
C GLN A 68 -7.92 17.31 13.38
N PHE A 69 -7.07 18.13 12.76
CA PHE A 69 -7.20 19.59 12.76
C PHE A 69 -7.77 20.15 11.47
N LYS A 70 -7.79 19.35 10.39
CA LYS A 70 -8.27 19.80 9.08
C LYS A 70 -9.79 19.87 9.07
N SER A 71 -10.32 21.09 9.11
CA SER A 71 -11.77 21.33 9.27
C SER A 71 -12.60 20.71 8.14
N GLU A 72 -12.09 20.64 6.91
CA GLU A 72 -12.77 20.02 5.78
C GLU A 72 -13.02 18.51 5.96
N PHE A 73 -12.20 17.82 6.75
CA PHE A 73 -12.36 16.38 7.02
C PHE A 73 -13.09 16.07 8.33
N LYS A 74 -13.49 17.09 9.08
CA LYS A 74 -14.19 16.90 10.35
C LYS A 74 -15.50 16.12 10.13
N ASN A 75 -15.75 15.14 10.98
CA ASN A 75 -16.94 14.25 10.94
C ASN A 75 -17.06 13.38 9.68
N HIS A 76 -15.99 13.23 8.89
CA HIS A 76 -15.96 12.28 7.77
C HIS A 76 -15.44 10.92 8.24
N ASN A 77 -15.96 9.85 7.65
CA ASN A 77 -15.34 8.53 7.74
C ASN A 77 -14.22 8.47 6.71
N ILE A 78 -13.00 8.18 7.17
CA ILE A 78 -11.81 8.12 6.33
C ILE A 78 -11.47 6.65 6.11
N GLU A 79 -11.47 6.23 4.84
CA GLU A 79 -11.02 4.90 4.42
C GLU A 79 -9.66 5.04 3.74
N VAL A 80 -8.68 4.24 4.18
CA VAL A 80 -7.33 4.23 3.64
C VAL A 80 -7.17 2.97 2.79
N ILE A 81 -6.91 3.16 1.49
CA ILE A 81 -6.65 2.08 0.55
C ILE A 81 -5.18 2.13 0.18
N VAL A 82 -4.46 1.05 0.47
CA VAL A 82 -3.04 0.87 0.12
C VAL A 82 -2.88 -0.30 -0.84
N ASP A 83 -1.89 -0.23 -1.71
CA ASP A 83 -1.49 -1.38 -2.52
C ASP A 83 -0.78 -2.44 -1.66
N ASN A 84 -0.67 -3.67 -2.17
CA ASN A 84 -0.07 -4.80 -1.44
C ASN A 84 1.46 -4.80 -1.54
N ALA A 85 2.09 -3.63 -1.46
CA ALA A 85 3.54 -3.54 -1.36
C ALA A 85 4.01 -4.20 -0.05
N THR A 86 5.17 -4.86 -0.09
CA THR A 86 5.77 -5.53 1.08
C THR A 86 5.95 -4.59 2.28
N THR A 87 6.02 -3.29 2.01
CA THR A 87 6.22 -2.22 2.99
C THR A 87 4.94 -1.78 3.72
N HIS A 88 3.77 -2.17 3.21
CA HIS A 88 2.45 -1.89 3.80
C HIS A 88 1.92 -3.03 4.68
N THR A 89 2.64 -4.15 4.72
CA THR A 89 2.30 -5.33 5.51
C THR A 89 3.29 -5.51 6.66
N ALA A 90 2.92 -5.10 7.88
CA ALA A 90 3.75 -5.24 9.08
C ALA A 90 4.04 -6.70 9.48
N LYS A 91 3.29 -7.66 8.92
CA LYS A 91 3.63 -9.08 9.02
C LYS A 91 4.46 -9.49 7.81
N PRO A 92 5.60 -10.17 7.99
CA PRO A 92 6.15 -11.00 6.94
C PRO A 92 5.10 -12.09 6.67
N TYR A 93 4.21 -11.83 5.71
CA TYR A 93 3.32 -12.86 5.23
C TYR A 93 4.20 -13.83 4.46
N SER A 94 4.39 -15.02 5.01
CA SER A 94 4.91 -16.10 4.20
C SER A 94 3.87 -16.38 3.11
N LEU A 95 4.31 -16.65 1.88
CA LEU A 95 3.41 -17.19 0.85
C LEU A 95 2.71 -18.48 1.30
N SER A 96 3.23 -19.14 2.35
CA SER A 96 2.56 -20.27 3.02
C SER A 96 1.36 -19.89 3.89
N ASP A 97 1.21 -18.62 4.28
CA ASP A 97 0.14 -18.12 5.15
C ASP A 97 -1.10 -17.69 4.35
N PHE A 98 -0.95 -17.52 3.04
CA PHE A 98 -2.09 -17.35 2.14
C PHE A 98 -2.76 -18.71 1.95
N ASP A 99 -3.87 -18.92 2.66
CA ASP A 99 -4.84 -19.96 2.35
C ASP A 99 -5.51 -19.64 1.02
N CYS A 100 -4.80 -19.96 -0.05
CA CYS A 100 -5.21 -19.77 -1.42
C CYS A 100 -6.39 -20.65 -1.80
N PHE A 101 -6.93 -21.49 -0.90
CA PHE A 101 -7.97 -22.48 -1.21
C PHE A 101 -9.29 -22.21 -0.47
N PHE A 102 -10.42 -22.58 -1.07
CA PHE A 102 -11.68 -22.62 -0.33
C PHE A 102 -11.62 -23.75 0.70
N LYS A 103 -11.98 -23.46 1.95
CA LYS A 103 -11.96 -24.43 3.06
C LYS A 103 -13.27 -25.22 3.19
N SER A 104 -14.31 -24.81 2.47
CA SER A 104 -15.64 -25.43 2.50
C SER A 104 -16.47 -25.01 1.27
N GLY A 105 -17.61 -25.67 1.06
CA GLY A 105 -18.53 -25.39 -0.06
C GLY A 105 -18.17 -26.13 -1.37
N ARG A 106 -18.90 -25.83 -2.45
CA ARG A 106 -18.76 -26.52 -3.76
C ARG A 106 -17.36 -26.44 -4.36
N ASN A 107 -16.58 -25.44 -3.96
CA ASN A 107 -15.23 -25.20 -4.44
C ASN A 107 -14.15 -25.60 -3.42
N ASN A 108 -14.50 -26.36 -2.38
CA ASN A 108 -13.56 -26.80 -1.35
C ASN A 108 -12.31 -27.45 -1.96
N GLY A 109 -11.12 -27.03 -1.52
CA GLY A 109 -9.84 -27.50 -2.04
C GLY A 109 -9.42 -26.88 -3.38
N LEU A 110 -10.21 -25.98 -3.97
CA LEU A 110 -9.85 -25.24 -5.17
C LEU A 110 -9.22 -23.88 -4.84
N PRO A 111 -8.26 -23.40 -5.64
CA PRO A 111 -7.61 -22.12 -5.39
C PRO A 111 -8.52 -20.90 -5.68
N LYS A 112 -8.76 -20.03 -4.68
CA LYS A 112 -9.64 -18.84 -4.70
C LYS A 112 -9.36 -17.86 -5.83
N GLY A 113 -8.09 -17.55 -6.07
CA GLY A 113 -7.69 -16.59 -7.11
C GLY A 113 -7.49 -17.21 -8.51
N LEU A 114 -7.45 -18.54 -8.61
CA LEU A 114 -7.09 -19.23 -9.85
C LEU A 114 -8.27 -19.95 -10.52
N LEU A 115 -9.47 -19.90 -9.92
CA LEU A 115 -10.68 -20.46 -10.52
C LEU A 115 -11.05 -19.77 -11.84
N GLU A 116 -10.98 -18.44 -11.88
CA GLU A 116 -11.29 -17.68 -13.10
C GLU A 116 -10.20 -17.89 -14.15
N ILE A 117 -8.92 -17.94 -13.75
CA ILE A 117 -7.81 -18.27 -14.66
C ILE A 117 -7.93 -19.70 -15.23
N ASN A 118 -8.42 -20.65 -14.43
CA ASN A 118 -8.68 -22.03 -14.89
C ASN A 118 -9.81 -22.06 -15.94
N LYS A 119 -10.87 -21.27 -15.76
CA LYS A 119 -11.93 -21.13 -16.77
C LYS A 119 -11.40 -20.49 -18.05
N ASP A 120 -10.62 -19.42 -17.92
CA ASP A 120 -10.12 -18.62 -19.04
C ASP A 120 -9.04 -19.36 -19.85
N LEU A 121 -8.18 -20.14 -19.18
CA LEU A 121 -7.14 -20.94 -19.84
C LEU A 121 -7.59 -22.35 -20.20
N ASN A 122 -8.76 -22.81 -19.69
CA ASN A 122 -9.20 -24.20 -19.77
C ASN A 122 -8.16 -25.20 -19.21
N VAL A 123 -7.45 -24.82 -18.13
CA VAL A 123 -6.35 -25.63 -17.54
C VAL A 123 -6.74 -26.14 -16.16
N LYS A 124 -6.87 -27.47 -16.03
CA LYS A 124 -7.21 -28.12 -14.76
C LYS A 124 -6.07 -28.01 -13.75
N LEU A 125 -6.22 -27.12 -12.78
CA LEU A 125 -5.21 -26.90 -11.74
C LEU A 125 -5.23 -28.00 -10.67
N PRO A 126 -4.07 -28.54 -10.27
CA PRO A 126 -4.00 -29.46 -9.14
C PRO A 126 -4.25 -28.73 -7.80
N PRO A 127 -4.67 -29.46 -6.74
CA PRO A 127 -4.93 -28.87 -5.41
C PRO A 127 -3.69 -28.28 -4.73
N LYS A 128 -2.49 -28.64 -5.20
CA LYS A 128 -1.22 -28.05 -4.76
C LYS A 128 -0.39 -27.76 -5.99
N VAL A 129 -0.29 -26.48 -6.35
CA VAL A 129 0.54 -25.98 -7.44
C VAL A 129 1.81 -25.40 -6.84
N LYS A 130 2.98 -25.83 -7.34
CA LYS A 130 4.26 -25.19 -7.00
C LYS A 130 4.37 -23.84 -7.71
N LEU A 131 5.11 -22.89 -7.13
CA LEU A 131 5.28 -21.54 -7.68
C LEU A 131 5.74 -21.53 -9.14
N GLU A 132 6.69 -22.40 -9.52
CA GLU A 132 7.17 -22.52 -10.90
C GLU A 132 6.08 -22.98 -11.88
N GLN A 133 5.22 -23.90 -11.46
CA GLN A 133 4.08 -24.34 -12.26
C GLN A 133 3.05 -23.21 -12.40
N LEU A 134 2.83 -22.44 -11.33
CA LEU A 134 1.94 -21.29 -11.39
C LEU A 134 2.45 -20.24 -12.39
N ARG A 135 3.75 -19.94 -12.37
CA ARG A 135 4.39 -19.00 -13.31
C ARG A 135 4.18 -19.44 -14.76
N GLN A 136 4.38 -20.72 -15.06
CA GLN A 136 4.16 -21.27 -16.41
C GLN A 136 2.70 -21.16 -16.86
N ILE A 137 1.75 -21.39 -15.96
CA ILE A 137 0.32 -21.31 -16.28
C ILE A 137 -0.08 -19.85 -16.52
N LEU A 138 0.34 -18.95 -15.63
CA LEU A 138 0.07 -17.52 -15.76
C LEU A 138 0.71 -16.93 -17.02
N ALA A 139 1.92 -17.35 -17.40
CA ALA A 139 2.58 -16.87 -18.62
C ALA A 139 1.76 -17.10 -19.92
N ASN A 140 0.82 -18.05 -19.91
CA ASN A 140 -0.06 -18.30 -21.05
C ASN A 140 -1.33 -17.44 -21.06
N HIS A 141 -1.65 -16.79 -19.94
CA HIS A 141 -2.84 -15.96 -19.80
C HIS A 141 -2.62 -14.58 -20.41
N PRO A 142 -3.55 -14.05 -21.23
CA PRO A 142 -3.40 -12.77 -21.91
C PRO A 142 -3.01 -11.61 -20.97
N ALA A 143 -3.60 -11.55 -19.78
CA ALA A 143 -3.29 -10.53 -18.76
C ALA A 143 -1.85 -10.58 -18.22
N PHE A 144 -1.15 -11.70 -18.37
CA PHE A 144 0.19 -11.93 -17.82
C PHE A 144 1.23 -12.23 -18.92
N LYS A 145 0.82 -12.18 -20.20
CA LYS A 145 1.62 -12.49 -21.39
C LYS A 145 2.69 -11.43 -21.71
N VAL A 146 3.18 -10.73 -20.69
CA VAL A 146 4.26 -9.74 -20.71
C VAL A 146 3.81 -8.34 -21.15
N VAL A 147 3.57 -7.47 -20.15
CA VAL A 147 3.94 -6.04 -20.21
C VAL A 147 5.43 -5.97 -19.86
N SER A 148 6.26 -6.44 -20.77
CA SER A 148 7.72 -6.22 -20.73
C SER A 148 8.17 -6.20 -22.16
N LEU A 149 8.01 -5.05 -22.78
CA LEU A 149 8.90 -4.57 -23.82
C LEU A 149 8.76 -3.04 -23.85
N ILE A 150 9.88 -2.41 -23.48
CA ILE A 150 10.23 -0.97 -23.48
C ILE A 150 9.78 -0.18 -22.25
#